data_AF-A0A2I0T3B3-F1
#
_entry.id   AF-A0A2I0T3B3-F1
#
_cell.length_a   1.000
_cell.length_b   1.000
_cell.length_c   1.000
_cell.angle_alpha   90.00
_cell.angle_beta   90.00
_cell.angle_gamma   90.00
#
_symmetry.space_group_name_H-M   'P 1'
#
loop_
_entity.id
_entity.type
_entity.pdbx_description
1 polymer ?
#
loop_
_entity_poly.entity_id
_entity_poly.type
_entity_poly.pdbx_seq_one_letter_code
_entity_poly.pdbx_strand_id
1 'polypeptide(L)'
;MSTVKVLNHYIDPLFKSSSISSAYTGCKMMRFRSGRNMDNTGVDAVCSYKTNDSLATFDREKIYHELSTMTNGVTTLGHYSLERNSLYVNGLELAIEAVTHKAPLKSGKENFRLSFRISNLPYSPELQDSRSQMYRQNKEKIEKELDVFRTSRLKDYFAGCTVENFGPVRGKAYTSVTSTCKFLLDPFSRVLQKQEVYEELKRLTHGFTKLGSSYELEEQSLVVEGYSPVKTDEQESEKSGKCF
;
A
#
# COMPACT_ATOMS: atom_id res chain seq x y z
N MET A 1 -6.71 9.16 -29.02
CA MET A 1 -7.75 8.91 -28.00
C MET A 1 -7.02 8.53 -26.71
N SER A 2 -7.34 9.11 -25.54
CA SER A 2 -6.63 8.81 -24.29
C SER A 2 -7.21 7.58 -23.59
N THR A 3 -6.40 6.84 -22.82
CA THR A 3 -6.83 5.67 -22.04
C THR A 3 -7.99 6.00 -21.10
N VAL A 4 -8.02 7.20 -20.54
CA VAL A 4 -9.16 7.71 -19.74
C VAL A 4 -10.47 7.70 -20.54
N LYS A 5 -10.46 8.21 -21.77
CA LYS A 5 -11.65 8.24 -22.63
C LYS A 5 -12.11 6.83 -23.00
N VAL A 6 -11.15 5.93 -23.26
CA VAL A 6 -11.43 4.52 -23.58
C VAL A 6 -12.08 3.82 -22.38
N LEU A 7 -11.53 3.96 -21.18
CA LEU A 7 -12.08 3.31 -19.98
C LEU A 7 -13.44 3.90 -19.60
N ASN A 8 -13.62 5.22 -19.67
CA ASN A 8 -14.94 5.83 -19.49
C ASN A 8 -15.97 5.26 -20.48
N HIS A 9 -15.56 5.08 -21.75
CA HIS A 9 -16.44 4.49 -22.76
C HIS A 9 -16.86 3.06 -22.42
N TYR A 10 -16.07 2.29 -21.67
CA TYR A 10 -16.46 0.96 -21.21
C TYR A 10 -17.20 0.96 -19.87
N ILE A 11 -16.79 1.79 -18.91
CA ILE A 11 -17.35 1.81 -17.56
C ILE A 11 -18.74 2.44 -17.52
N ASP A 12 -18.94 3.59 -18.19
CA ASP A 12 -20.23 4.29 -18.18
C ASP A 12 -21.40 3.39 -18.65
N PRO A 13 -21.26 2.63 -19.75
CA PRO A 13 -22.30 1.70 -20.17
C PRO A 13 -22.65 0.65 -19.12
N LEU A 14 -21.69 0.10 -18.36
CA LEU A 14 -21.98 -0.92 -17.35
C LEU A 14 -23.02 -0.41 -16.34
N PHE A 15 -22.84 0.82 -15.86
CA PHE A 15 -23.77 1.42 -14.93
C PHE A 15 -25.09 1.81 -15.59
N LYS A 16 -25.07 2.26 -16.84
CA LYS A 16 -26.29 2.66 -17.58
C LYS A 16 -27.18 1.48 -17.99
N SER A 17 -26.63 0.27 -18.10
CA SER A 17 -27.40 -0.92 -18.46
C SER A 17 -27.66 -1.88 -17.30
N SER A 18 -27.20 -1.57 -16.09
CA SER A 18 -27.47 -2.37 -14.88
C SER A 18 -28.76 -1.94 -14.19
N SER A 19 -29.21 -2.72 -13.20
CA SER A 19 -30.41 -2.40 -12.41
C SER A 19 -30.31 -1.12 -11.59
N ILE A 20 -29.12 -0.50 -11.51
CA ILE A 20 -28.83 0.75 -10.78
C ILE A 20 -28.78 1.99 -11.69
N SER A 21 -29.06 1.83 -12.99
CA SER A 21 -29.00 2.90 -13.99
C SER A 21 -29.86 4.13 -13.68
N SER A 22 -31.01 3.94 -13.01
CA SER A 22 -31.91 5.03 -12.62
C SER A 22 -31.30 5.99 -11.59
N ALA A 23 -30.43 5.47 -10.73
CA ALA A 23 -29.72 6.26 -9.72
C ALA A 23 -28.38 6.78 -10.23
N TYR A 24 -27.76 6.14 -11.23
CA TYR A 24 -26.43 6.50 -11.72
C TYR A 24 -26.39 7.89 -12.39
N THR A 25 -25.38 8.70 -12.06
CA THR A 25 -25.18 10.05 -12.63
C THR A 25 -23.90 10.21 -13.44
N GLY A 26 -22.92 9.32 -13.27
CA GLY A 26 -21.68 9.33 -14.04
C GLY A 26 -20.48 8.79 -13.26
N CYS A 27 -19.43 8.42 -13.99
CA CYS A 27 -18.16 8.00 -13.43
C CYS A 27 -17.05 8.95 -13.88
N LYS A 28 -16.08 9.16 -12.99
CA LYS A 28 -14.87 9.91 -13.27
C LYS A 28 -13.66 9.05 -12.95
N MET A 29 -12.83 8.84 -13.97
CA MET A 29 -11.50 8.26 -13.78
C MET A 29 -10.65 9.18 -12.93
N MET A 30 -10.11 8.65 -11.84
CA MET A 30 -9.32 9.42 -10.89
C MET A 30 -7.83 9.27 -11.19
N ARG A 31 -7.36 8.02 -11.33
CA ARG A 31 -5.95 7.73 -11.60
C ARG A 31 -5.71 6.30 -12.06
N PHE A 32 -4.49 6.08 -12.55
CA PHE A 32 -3.93 4.79 -12.86
C PHE A 32 -2.82 4.47 -11.86
N ARG A 33 -2.71 3.20 -11.47
CA ARG A 33 -1.74 2.71 -10.50
C ARG A 33 -0.99 1.53 -11.06
N SER A 34 0.20 1.26 -10.52
CA SER A 34 0.86 -0.02 -10.81
C SER A 34 0.08 -1.16 -10.15
N GLY A 35 -0.19 -2.22 -10.91
CA GLY A 35 -0.97 -3.37 -10.44
C GLY A 35 -0.17 -4.30 -9.52
N ARG A 36 -0.84 -5.35 -9.04
CA ARG A 36 -0.24 -6.39 -8.19
C ARG A 36 0.84 -7.22 -8.89
N ASN A 37 0.89 -7.21 -10.22
CA ASN A 37 1.96 -7.81 -11.03
C ASN A 37 2.59 -6.72 -11.90
N MET A 38 3.86 -6.86 -12.30
CA MET A 38 4.63 -5.79 -12.98
C MET A 38 3.97 -5.30 -14.28
N ASP A 39 3.12 -6.12 -14.90
CA ASP A 39 2.48 -5.81 -16.18
C ASP A 39 1.02 -5.33 -16.04
N ASN A 40 0.47 -5.31 -14.82
CA ASN A 40 -0.91 -4.94 -14.57
C ASN A 40 -1.04 -3.44 -14.28
N THR A 41 -2.15 -2.84 -14.70
CA THR A 41 -2.52 -1.45 -14.37
C THR A 41 -3.76 -1.44 -13.47
N GLY A 42 -3.62 -0.88 -12.26
CA GLY A 42 -4.74 -0.57 -11.39
C GLY A 42 -5.49 0.67 -11.87
N VAL A 43 -6.82 0.65 -11.75
CA VAL A 43 -7.69 1.74 -12.19
C VAL A 43 -8.56 2.19 -11.03
N ASP A 44 -8.52 3.47 -10.71
CA ASP A 44 -9.42 4.08 -9.72
C ASP A 44 -10.44 4.98 -10.44
N ALA A 45 -11.72 4.72 -10.20
CA ALA A 45 -12.84 5.50 -10.73
C ALA A 45 -13.83 5.83 -9.60
N VAL A 46 -14.35 7.05 -9.61
CA VAL A 46 -15.41 7.49 -8.69
C VAL A 46 -16.70 7.61 -9.47
N CYS A 47 -17.70 6.83 -9.08
CA CYS A 47 -19.01 6.78 -9.71
C CYS A 47 -20.05 7.36 -8.77
N SER A 48 -20.88 8.26 -9.30
CA SER A 48 -21.86 9.02 -8.54
C SER A 48 -23.27 8.50 -8.78
N TYR A 49 -24.09 8.62 -7.73
CA TYR A 49 -25.49 8.22 -7.72
C TYR A 49 -26.35 9.35 -7.15
N LYS A 50 -27.60 9.45 -7.61
CA LYS A 50 -28.63 10.25 -6.95
C LYS A 50 -29.07 9.51 -5.70
N THR A 51 -28.80 10.08 -4.54
CA THR A 51 -29.48 9.69 -3.31
C THR A 51 -30.80 10.46 -3.30
N ASN A 52 -31.91 9.78 -3.57
CA ASN A 52 -33.21 10.38 -3.25
C ASN A 52 -33.35 10.38 -1.72
N ASP A 53 -34.00 11.40 -1.15
CA ASP A 53 -34.20 11.62 0.30
C ASP A 53 -34.80 10.42 1.06
N SER A 54 -35.22 9.38 0.36
CA SER A 54 -35.58 8.06 0.89
C SER A 54 -34.42 7.07 0.76
N LEU A 55 -33.48 7.08 1.72
CA LEU A 55 -32.66 5.92 2.15
C LEU A 55 -32.27 4.90 1.06
N ALA A 56 -31.85 5.36 -0.13
CA ALA A 56 -31.21 4.48 -1.10
C ALA A 56 -29.82 4.18 -0.57
N THR A 57 -29.75 3.21 0.34
CA THR A 57 -28.51 2.76 0.94
C THR A 57 -27.58 2.32 -0.18
N PHE A 58 -26.34 2.82 -0.12
CA PHE A 58 -25.29 2.38 -1.02
C PHE A 58 -25.11 0.87 -0.85
N ASP A 59 -25.68 0.09 -1.77
CA ASP A 59 -25.59 -1.37 -1.75
C ASP A 59 -24.34 -1.81 -2.50
N ARG A 60 -23.24 -1.87 -1.74
CA ARG A 60 -21.92 -2.28 -2.23
C ARG A 60 -21.95 -3.65 -2.91
N GLU A 61 -22.70 -4.60 -2.35
CA GLU A 61 -22.76 -5.97 -2.85
C GLU A 61 -23.52 -6.03 -4.16
N LYS A 62 -24.67 -5.36 -4.25
CA LYS A 62 -25.43 -5.24 -5.49
C LYS A 62 -24.60 -4.61 -6.61
N ILE A 63 -23.91 -3.49 -6.33
CA ILE A 63 -23.05 -2.84 -7.33
C ILE A 63 -21.93 -3.78 -7.78
N TYR A 64 -21.28 -4.47 -6.85
CA TYR A 64 -20.25 -5.45 -7.17
C TYR A 64 -20.79 -6.57 -8.06
N HIS A 65 -21.98 -7.12 -7.76
CA HIS A 65 -22.59 -8.19 -8.53
C HIS A 65 -22.99 -7.76 -9.96
N GLU A 66 -23.55 -6.56 -10.11
CA GLU A 66 -23.87 -5.98 -11.43
C GLU A 66 -22.60 -5.85 -12.28
N LEU A 67 -21.55 -5.22 -11.73
CA LEU A 67 -20.28 -5.02 -12.44
C LEU A 67 -19.59 -6.34 -12.74
N SER A 68 -19.57 -7.27 -11.79
CA SER A 68 -18.97 -8.60 -11.99
C SER A 68 -19.67 -9.34 -13.13
N THR A 69 -21.00 -9.36 -13.13
CA THR A 69 -21.79 -10.00 -14.20
C THR A 69 -21.49 -9.37 -15.56
N MET A 70 -21.53 -8.05 -15.63
CA MET A 70 -21.30 -7.31 -16.88
C MET A 70 -19.85 -7.37 -17.39
N THR A 71 -18.90 -7.73 -16.54
CA THR A 71 -17.48 -7.92 -16.90
C THR A 71 -17.08 -9.40 -16.99
N ASN A 72 -18.07 -10.30 -17.17
CA ASN A 72 -17.88 -11.74 -17.27
C ASN A 72 -17.11 -12.31 -16.06
N GLY A 73 -17.58 -12.01 -14.86
CA GLY A 73 -16.94 -12.41 -13.61
C GLY A 73 -15.62 -11.67 -13.36
N VAL A 74 -15.51 -10.40 -13.74
CA VAL A 74 -14.29 -9.58 -13.59
C VAL A 74 -13.11 -10.17 -14.39
N THR A 75 -13.37 -10.61 -15.62
CA THR A 75 -12.32 -11.15 -16.51
C THR A 75 -12.12 -10.29 -17.75
N THR A 76 -13.12 -9.51 -18.17
CA THR A 76 -13.06 -8.72 -19.40
C THR A 76 -13.75 -7.37 -19.24
N LEU A 77 -13.12 -6.31 -19.74
CA LEU A 77 -13.71 -4.98 -19.90
C LEU A 77 -13.36 -4.44 -21.29
N GLY A 78 -14.27 -4.60 -22.24
CA GLY A 78 -13.98 -4.31 -23.65
C GLY A 78 -12.82 -5.17 -24.15
N HIS A 79 -11.75 -4.54 -24.63
CA HIS A 79 -10.53 -5.24 -25.07
C HIS A 79 -9.50 -5.47 -23.94
N TYR A 80 -9.78 -5.02 -22.71
CA TYR A 80 -8.90 -5.24 -21.58
C TYR A 80 -9.24 -6.55 -20.87
N SER A 81 -8.21 -7.34 -20.58
CA SER A 81 -8.30 -8.46 -19.65
C SER A 81 -8.20 -7.94 -18.22
N LEU A 82 -9.08 -8.42 -17.34
CA LEU A 82 -9.07 -8.08 -15.93
C LEU A 82 -8.52 -9.25 -15.11
N GLU A 83 -7.77 -8.93 -14.05
CA GLU A 83 -7.29 -9.93 -13.10
C GLU A 83 -8.46 -10.43 -12.23
N ARG A 84 -8.63 -11.74 -12.14
CA ARG A 84 -9.68 -12.34 -11.32
C ARG A 84 -9.55 -11.83 -9.87
N ASN A 85 -10.66 -11.40 -9.28
CA ASN A 85 -10.74 -10.81 -7.93
C ASN A 85 -10.07 -9.43 -7.78
N SER A 86 -9.76 -8.72 -8.87
CA SER A 86 -9.16 -7.38 -8.80
C SER A 86 -10.19 -6.25 -8.58
N LEU A 87 -11.47 -6.49 -8.89
CA LEU A 87 -12.53 -5.50 -8.69
C LEU A 87 -12.80 -5.28 -7.21
N TYR A 88 -12.88 -4.02 -6.83
CA TYR A 88 -13.28 -3.59 -5.50
C TYR A 88 -14.24 -2.42 -5.63
N VAL A 89 -15.36 -2.49 -4.91
CA VAL A 89 -16.35 -1.43 -4.83
C VAL A 89 -16.37 -0.94 -3.40
N ASN A 90 -16.29 0.37 -3.19
CA ASN A 90 -16.42 0.99 -1.87
C ASN A 90 -17.40 2.16 -1.94
N GLY A 91 -18.03 2.46 -0.81
CA GLY A 91 -18.95 3.58 -0.67
C GLY A 91 -18.23 4.82 -0.16
N LEU A 92 -18.57 5.97 -0.73
CA LEU A 92 -18.27 7.26 -0.13
C LEU A 92 -19.54 7.72 0.57
N GLU A 93 -19.59 7.60 1.89
CA GLU A 93 -20.60 8.31 2.67
C GLU A 93 -20.19 9.78 2.70
N LEU A 94 -20.63 10.54 1.69
CA LEU A 94 -20.65 11.98 1.80
C LEU A 94 -21.68 12.27 2.89
N ALA A 95 -21.23 12.45 4.13
CA ALA A 95 -22.02 13.14 5.12
C ALA A 95 -22.37 14.49 4.50
N ILE A 96 -23.61 14.63 4.01
CA ILE A 96 -24.15 15.90 3.53
C ILE A 96 -24.38 16.73 4.79
N GLU A 97 -23.32 17.27 5.37
CA GLU A 97 -23.46 18.42 6.25
C GLU A 97 -23.64 19.64 5.34
N ALA A 98 -24.87 20.12 5.34
CA ALA A 98 -25.30 21.29 4.61
C ALA A 98 -24.35 22.48 4.85
N VAL A 99 -23.93 23.10 3.75
CA VAL A 99 -23.48 24.50 3.64
C VAL A 99 -22.42 24.91 4.68
N THR A 100 -21.15 24.73 4.35
CA THR A 100 -20.14 25.80 4.48
C THR A 100 -18.88 25.43 3.72
N HIS A 101 -18.37 26.38 2.94
CA HIS A 101 -17.15 26.28 2.15
C HIS A 101 -15.93 25.91 3.01
N LYS A 102 -15.58 24.62 3.16
CA LYS A 102 -14.24 24.21 3.62
C LYS A 102 -13.73 22.92 2.95
N ALA A 103 -12.77 23.17 2.05
CA ALA A 103 -11.64 22.35 1.59
C ALA A 103 -11.89 20.98 0.91
N PRO A 104 -11.13 20.64 -0.14
CA PRO A 104 -11.20 19.32 -0.79
C PRO A 104 -10.86 18.20 0.20
N LEU A 105 -11.50 17.04 0.00
CA LEU A 105 -11.22 15.75 0.65
C LEU A 105 -9.76 15.67 1.14
N LYS A 106 -9.55 15.69 2.45
CA LYS A 106 -8.22 15.50 3.03
C LYS A 106 -7.78 14.06 2.72
N SER A 107 -6.81 13.91 1.82
CA SER A 107 -5.98 12.71 1.77
C SER A 107 -5.44 12.43 3.18
N GLY A 108 -5.76 11.27 3.74
CA GLY A 108 -5.14 10.81 4.98
C GLY A 108 -3.63 10.66 4.75
N LYS A 109 -2.82 10.81 5.79
CA LYS A 109 -1.41 10.40 5.76
C LYS A 109 -1.28 9.25 6.74
N GLU A 110 -0.84 8.11 6.27
CA GLU A 110 -0.50 6.98 7.13
C GLU A 110 1.02 6.89 7.24
N ASN A 111 1.49 6.70 8.46
CA ASN A 111 2.89 6.58 8.78
C ASN A 111 3.12 5.11 9.14
N PHE A 112 4.11 4.48 8.52
CA PHE A 112 4.55 3.13 8.88
C PHE A 112 5.93 3.22 9.51
N ARG A 113 6.04 2.78 10.76
CA ARG A 113 7.31 2.68 11.45
C ARG A 113 8.04 1.40 11.04
N LEU A 114 9.21 1.56 10.45
CA LEU A 114 10.15 0.52 10.10
C LEU A 114 11.24 0.44 11.17
N SER A 115 11.56 -0.78 11.60
CA SER A 115 12.72 -1.05 12.45
C SER A 115 13.55 -2.15 11.82
N PHE A 116 14.85 -1.93 11.65
CA PHE A 116 15.77 -2.88 11.02
C PHE A 116 17.19 -2.72 11.60
N ARG A 117 18.06 -3.70 11.36
CA ARG A 117 19.45 -3.69 11.84
C ARG A 117 20.41 -3.75 10.67
N ILE A 118 21.39 -2.84 10.64
CA ILE A 118 22.40 -2.75 9.58
C ILE A 118 23.69 -3.37 10.09
N SER A 119 23.98 -4.59 9.65
CA SER A 119 25.12 -5.40 10.08
C SER A 119 26.48 -4.79 9.71
N ASN A 120 26.56 -4.11 8.55
CA ASN A 120 27.78 -3.46 8.06
C ASN A 120 27.92 -1.98 8.47
N LEU A 121 27.11 -1.50 9.44
CA LEU A 121 27.23 -0.17 10.04
C LEU A 121 27.57 -0.31 11.53
N PRO A 122 28.84 -0.13 11.93
CA PRO A 122 29.24 -0.23 13.32
C PRO A 122 28.62 0.91 14.14
N TYR A 123 28.10 0.57 15.31
CA TYR A 123 27.51 1.55 16.21
C TYR A 123 28.58 2.45 16.84
N SER A 124 28.31 3.75 16.86
CA SER A 124 29.11 4.79 17.52
C SER A 124 28.18 5.73 18.28
N PRO A 125 28.56 6.26 19.46
CA PRO A 125 27.78 7.29 20.16
C PRO A 125 27.48 8.53 19.31
N GLU A 126 28.31 8.83 18.31
CA GLU A 126 28.08 9.93 17.37
C GLU A 126 26.79 9.73 16.56
N LEU A 127 26.37 8.48 16.31
CA LEU A 127 25.10 8.16 15.66
C LEU A 127 23.88 8.50 16.52
N GLN A 128 24.04 8.86 17.80
CA GLN A 128 22.94 9.38 18.62
C GLN A 128 22.86 10.91 18.59
N ASP A 129 23.96 11.62 18.31
CA ASP A 129 23.94 13.08 18.21
C ASP A 129 23.50 13.51 16.81
N SER A 130 22.29 14.06 16.70
CA SER A 130 21.72 14.52 15.43
C SER A 130 22.53 15.62 14.74
N ARG A 131 23.43 16.29 15.47
CA ARG A 131 24.33 17.33 14.96
C ARG A 131 25.64 16.75 14.42
N SER A 132 25.97 15.49 14.74
CA SER A 132 27.20 14.87 14.28
C SER A 132 27.16 14.67 12.76
N GLN A 133 28.34 14.76 12.13
CA GLN A 133 28.48 14.48 10.71
C GLN A 133 28.11 13.02 10.41
N MET A 134 28.49 12.10 11.30
CA MET A 134 28.20 10.68 11.16
C MET A 134 26.69 10.40 11.13
N TYR A 135 25.92 11.01 12.03
CA TYR A 135 24.46 10.91 12.02
C TYR A 135 23.89 11.46 10.71
N ARG A 136 24.23 12.69 10.34
CA ARG A 136 23.66 13.37 9.18
C ARG A 136 23.93 12.61 7.88
N GLN A 137 25.16 12.14 7.68
CA GLN A 137 25.53 11.40 6.48
C GLN A 137 24.87 10.03 6.40
N ASN A 138 24.81 9.28 7.50
CA ASN A 138 24.14 7.98 7.49
C ASN A 138 22.62 8.12 7.37
N LYS A 139 22.03 9.14 8.00
CA LYS A 139 20.62 9.48 7.84
C LYS A 139 20.27 9.73 6.38
N GLU A 140 20.98 10.64 5.72
CA GLU A 140 20.74 10.99 4.32
C GLU A 140 20.91 9.78 3.38
N LYS A 141 21.97 8.99 3.58
CA LYS A 141 22.21 7.78 2.77
C LYS A 141 21.11 6.73 2.95
N ILE A 142 20.69 6.46 4.18
CA ILE A 142 19.65 5.45 4.46
C ILE A 142 18.29 5.92 3.95
N GLU A 143 17.95 7.21 4.13
CA GLU A 143 16.71 7.78 3.56
C GLU A 143 16.70 7.68 2.03
N LYS A 144 17.86 7.91 1.38
CA LYS A 144 18.01 7.73 -0.07
C LYS A 144 17.87 6.28 -0.53
N GLU A 145 18.39 5.31 0.22
CA GLU A 145 18.19 3.90 -0.12
C GLU A 145 16.72 3.47 0.13
N LEU A 146 16.02 4.08 1.09
CA LEU A 146 14.59 3.87 1.33
C LEU A 146 13.69 4.53 0.28
N ASP A 147 14.19 5.51 -0.48
CA ASP A 147 13.49 6.08 -1.65
C ASP A 147 13.28 5.05 -2.77
N VAL A 148 13.81 3.82 -2.63
CA VAL A 148 13.49 2.67 -3.49
C VAL A 148 11.97 2.45 -3.65
N PHE A 149 11.15 2.83 -2.67
CA PHE A 149 9.68 2.82 -2.80
C PHE A 149 9.14 3.66 -3.97
N ARG A 150 9.88 4.67 -4.44
CA ARG A 150 9.51 5.45 -5.65
C ARG A 150 9.57 4.64 -6.93
N THR A 151 10.25 3.50 -6.92
CA THR A 151 10.33 2.55 -8.03
C THR A 151 9.46 1.32 -7.82
N SER A 152 8.72 1.29 -6.71
CA SER A 152 7.95 0.14 -6.27
C SER A 152 6.49 0.23 -6.71
N ARG A 153 5.71 -0.80 -6.38
CA ARG A 153 4.25 -0.79 -6.60
C ARG A 153 3.53 0.26 -5.74
N LEU A 154 4.18 0.72 -4.68
CA LEU A 154 3.66 1.74 -3.77
C LEU A 154 4.08 3.17 -4.16
N LYS A 155 4.78 3.36 -5.29
CA LYS A 155 5.31 4.66 -5.73
C LYS A 155 4.26 5.77 -5.78
N ASP A 156 3.03 5.44 -6.14
CA ASP A 156 1.92 6.39 -6.30
C ASP A 156 1.34 6.84 -4.94
N TYR A 157 1.72 6.16 -3.87
CA TYR A 157 1.33 6.45 -2.48
C TYR A 157 2.50 6.95 -1.65
N PHE A 158 3.73 6.63 -2.03
CA PHE A 158 4.91 6.91 -1.22
C PHE A 158 5.28 8.40 -1.23
N ALA A 159 5.34 9.01 -0.04
CA ALA A 159 5.74 10.41 0.14
C ALA A 159 7.20 10.57 0.59
N GLY A 160 7.80 9.53 1.17
CA GLY A 160 9.17 9.56 1.67
C GLY A 160 9.31 8.85 3.02
N CYS A 161 10.53 8.50 3.38
CA CYS A 161 10.89 8.00 4.70
C CYS A 161 11.73 9.03 5.47
N THR A 162 11.70 8.94 6.79
CA THR A 162 12.55 9.73 7.66
C THR A 162 13.16 8.83 8.73
N VAL A 163 14.48 8.79 8.81
CA VAL A 163 15.18 8.09 9.88
C VAL A 163 15.01 8.89 11.18
N GLU A 164 14.41 8.23 12.16
CA GLU A 164 14.11 8.81 13.48
C GLU A 164 15.33 8.73 14.39
N ASN A 165 15.95 7.55 14.49
CA ASN A 165 17.10 7.31 15.35
C ASN A 165 17.97 6.14 14.90
N PHE A 166 19.18 6.14 15.44
CA PHE A 166 20.11 5.02 15.46
C PHE A 166 20.27 4.54 16.90
N GLY A 167 20.38 3.23 17.10
CA GLY A 167 20.52 2.64 18.43
C GLY A 167 21.52 1.48 18.45
N PRO A 168 22.13 1.19 19.61
CA PRO A 168 22.97 0.02 19.78
C PRO A 168 22.12 -1.26 19.78
N VAL A 169 22.74 -2.40 19.45
CA VAL A 169 22.14 -3.72 19.69
C VAL A 169 22.95 -4.47 20.74
N ARG A 170 22.24 -5.06 21.72
CA ARG A 170 22.88 -5.68 22.87
C ARG A 170 23.77 -6.85 22.44
N GLY A 171 25.05 -6.80 22.81
CA GLY A 171 26.03 -7.84 22.48
C GLY A 171 26.46 -7.88 21.01
N LYS A 172 26.17 -6.83 20.23
CA LYS A 172 26.46 -6.76 18.80
C LYS A 172 27.09 -5.41 18.47
N ALA A 173 28.02 -5.40 17.51
CA ALA A 173 28.72 -4.19 17.08
C ALA A 173 27.92 -3.36 16.06
N TYR A 174 26.82 -3.90 15.53
CA TYR A 174 26.04 -3.27 14.48
C TYR A 174 24.96 -2.32 15.02
N THR A 175 24.39 -1.53 14.11
CA THR A 175 23.44 -0.46 14.43
C THR A 175 21.99 -0.88 14.16
N SER A 176 21.10 -0.61 15.11
CA SER A 176 19.65 -0.62 14.88
C SER A 176 19.19 0.74 14.35
N VAL A 177 18.22 0.72 13.44
CA VAL A 177 17.67 1.91 12.80
C VAL A 177 16.16 1.88 12.94
N THR A 178 15.60 3.02 13.35
CA THR A 178 14.15 3.27 13.29
C THR A 178 13.88 4.35 12.26
N SER A 179 12.96 4.09 11.34
CA SER A 179 12.53 5.03 10.32
C SER A 179 11.01 5.07 10.24
N THR A 180 10.44 6.22 9.91
CA THR A 180 9.01 6.35 9.61
C THR A 180 8.82 6.68 8.14
N CYS A 181 8.10 5.82 7.43
CA CYS A 181 7.75 6.01 6.03
C CYS A 181 6.32 6.50 5.90
N LYS A 182 6.14 7.56 5.11
CA LYS A 182 4.85 8.22 4.93
C LYS A 182 4.24 7.79 3.61
N PHE A 183 2.98 7.38 3.69
CA PHE A 183 2.18 7.06 2.52
C PHE A 183 0.93 7.93 2.52
N LEU A 184 0.62 8.48 1.35
CA LEU A 184 -0.60 9.21 1.09
C LEU A 184 -1.74 8.19 0.98
N LEU A 185 -2.68 8.26 1.92
CA LEU A 185 -3.94 7.57 1.77
C LEU A 185 -4.83 8.42 0.88
N ASP A 186 -5.16 7.85 -0.26
CA ASP A 186 -6.23 8.34 -1.08
C ASP A 186 -7.56 8.02 -0.37
N PRO A 187 -8.46 8.99 -0.17
CA PRO A 187 -9.78 8.75 0.44
C PRO A 187 -10.61 7.71 -0.32
N PHE A 188 -10.21 7.35 -1.54
CA PHE A 188 -10.86 6.34 -2.39
C PHE A 188 -10.12 5.00 -2.44
N SER A 189 -8.90 4.91 -1.89
CA SER A 189 -8.14 3.65 -1.86
C SER A 189 -8.42 2.85 -0.59
N ARG A 190 -8.23 1.53 -0.67
CA ARG A 190 -8.20 0.66 0.52
C ARG A 190 -7.18 1.22 1.52
N VAL A 191 -7.45 1.07 2.82
CA VAL A 191 -6.44 1.28 3.87
C VAL A 191 -5.19 0.50 3.45
N LEU A 192 -4.04 1.17 3.36
CA LEU A 192 -2.80 0.52 2.98
C LEU A 192 -2.49 -0.52 4.07
N GLN A 193 -2.53 -1.81 3.72
CA GLN A 193 -2.35 -2.85 4.74
C GLN A 193 -0.87 -2.96 5.09
N LYS A 194 -0.56 -3.15 6.38
CA LYS A 194 0.80 -3.45 6.87
C LYS A 194 1.47 -4.58 6.08
N GLN A 195 0.68 -5.57 5.66
CA GLN A 195 1.11 -6.67 4.79
C GLN A 195 1.68 -6.18 3.45
N GLU A 196 1.02 -5.25 2.77
CA GLU A 196 1.45 -4.79 1.44
C GLU A 196 2.76 -4.02 1.54
N VAL A 197 2.92 -3.19 2.58
CA VAL A 197 4.18 -2.50 2.87
C VAL A 197 5.29 -3.51 3.17
N TYR A 198 4.99 -4.53 3.99
CA TYR A 198 5.94 -5.57 4.33
C TYR A 198 6.41 -6.39 3.12
N GLU A 199 5.47 -6.89 2.29
CA GLU A 199 5.82 -7.71 1.12
C GLU A 199 6.60 -6.90 0.08
N GLU A 200 6.22 -5.64 -0.12
CA GLU A 200 6.97 -4.79 -1.05
C GLU A 200 8.37 -4.50 -0.51
N LEU A 201 8.51 -4.25 0.79
CA LEU A 201 9.81 -4.05 1.42
C LEU A 201 10.68 -5.32 1.37
N LYS A 202 10.09 -6.50 1.58
CA LYS A 202 10.75 -7.81 1.41
C LYS A 202 11.32 -7.96 0.01
N ARG A 203 10.53 -7.61 -1.01
CA ARG A 203 10.95 -7.65 -2.41
C ARG A 203 12.10 -6.68 -2.70
N LEU A 204 11.98 -5.44 -2.25
CA LEU A 204 12.98 -4.39 -2.50
C LEU A 204 14.31 -4.63 -1.76
N THR A 205 14.26 -5.36 -0.64
CA THR A 205 15.43 -5.62 0.22
C THR A 205 16.04 -7.02 0.03
N HIS A 206 15.70 -7.71 -1.06
CA HIS A 206 16.17 -9.07 -1.35
C HIS A 206 15.92 -10.03 -0.17
N GLY A 207 14.70 -10.03 0.38
CA GLY A 207 14.34 -10.83 1.54
C GLY A 207 14.92 -10.31 2.86
N PHE A 208 15.06 -8.99 3.00
CA PHE A 208 15.64 -8.33 4.18
C PHE A 208 17.13 -8.61 4.40
N THR A 209 17.87 -8.80 3.31
CA THR A 209 19.32 -9.02 3.37
C THR A 209 20.11 -7.75 2.98
N LYS A 210 19.51 -6.88 2.16
CA LYS A 210 20.16 -5.65 1.68
C LYS A 210 19.21 -4.47 1.69
N LEU A 211 19.71 -3.29 2.05
CA LEU A 211 19.02 -2.03 1.82
C LEU A 211 19.80 -1.26 0.76
N GLY A 212 19.29 -1.32 -0.47
CA GLY A 212 19.94 -0.73 -1.62
C GLY A 212 21.30 -1.38 -1.93
N SER A 213 22.26 -0.55 -2.31
CA SER A 213 23.61 -1.02 -2.67
C SER A 213 24.63 -0.92 -1.53
N SER A 214 24.30 -0.15 -0.50
CA SER A 214 25.27 0.29 0.51
C SER A 214 25.21 -0.50 1.82
N TYR A 215 24.06 -1.09 2.14
CA TYR A 215 23.78 -1.60 3.49
C TYR A 215 23.37 -3.07 3.49
N GLU A 216 23.99 -3.84 4.37
CA GLU A 216 23.66 -5.23 4.64
C GLU A 216 22.81 -5.31 5.91
N LEU A 217 21.64 -5.93 5.79
CA LEU A 217 20.70 -6.04 6.89
C LEU A 217 20.91 -7.36 7.63
N GLU A 218 20.73 -7.35 8.96
CA GLU A 218 20.63 -8.61 9.69
C GLU A 218 19.37 -9.35 9.23
N GLU A 219 19.53 -10.64 8.94
CA GLU A 219 18.45 -11.51 8.50
C GLU A 219 17.24 -11.42 9.43
N GLN A 220 16.05 -11.24 8.84
CA GLN A 220 14.78 -11.14 9.57
C GLN A 220 14.71 -10.03 10.62
N SER A 221 15.61 -9.05 10.61
CA SER A 221 15.59 -7.94 11.57
C SER A 221 14.54 -6.88 11.26
N LEU A 222 13.98 -6.89 10.04
CA LEU A 222 13.08 -5.86 9.57
C LEU A 222 11.64 -6.11 10.05
N VAL A 223 11.07 -5.10 10.71
CA VAL A 223 9.69 -5.12 11.25
C VAL A 223 8.95 -3.87 10.79
N VAL A 224 7.67 -4.03 10.41
CA VAL A 224 6.76 -2.93 10.03
C VAL A 224 5.70 -2.78 11.12
N GLU A 225 5.78 -1.78 11.99
CA GLU A 225 4.80 -1.51 13.04
C GLU A 225 4.40 -2.74 13.90
N GLY A 226 5.38 -3.59 14.24
CA GLY A 226 5.15 -4.84 14.96
C GLY A 226 4.60 -5.99 14.11
N TYR A 227 4.31 -5.77 12.84
CA TYR A 227 4.03 -6.83 11.88
C TYR A 227 5.36 -7.51 11.46
N SER A 228 5.44 -8.80 11.76
CA SER A 228 6.37 -9.77 11.19
C SER A 228 5.56 -11.02 10.84
N PRO A 229 5.68 -11.60 9.64
CA PRO A 229 5.05 -12.87 9.32
C PRO A 229 5.51 -13.93 10.30
N VAL A 230 4.57 -14.78 10.71
CA VAL A 230 4.87 -16.00 11.47
C VAL A 230 5.68 -16.93 10.57
N LYS A 231 6.82 -17.40 11.05
CA LYS A 231 7.55 -18.49 10.39
C LYS A 231 6.62 -19.71 10.37
N THR A 232 6.32 -20.23 9.18
CA THR A 232 5.84 -21.60 9.09
C THR A 232 7.05 -22.45 9.40
N ASP A 233 7.14 -22.94 10.65
CA ASP A 233 8.20 -23.84 11.06
C ASP A 233 8.22 -25.05 10.11
N GLU A 234 9.39 -25.29 9.51
CA GLU A 234 9.70 -26.59 8.98
C GLU A 234 9.59 -27.60 10.13
N GLN A 235 8.82 -28.66 9.89
CA GLN A 235 8.69 -29.80 10.79
C GLN A 235 10.08 -30.32 11.20
N GLU A 236 10.47 -30.09 12.45
CA GLU A 236 11.39 -31.00 13.13
C GLU A 236 10.57 -31.94 14.00
N SER A 237 10.31 -33.11 13.41
CA SER A 237 9.84 -34.30 14.10
C SER A 237 10.91 -34.74 15.09
N GLU A 238 10.81 -34.32 16.35
CA GLU A 238 11.37 -35.11 17.45
C GLU A 238 10.29 -36.06 17.98
N LYS A 239 10.41 -37.30 17.50
CA LYS A 239 9.71 -38.48 17.98
C LYS A 239 9.86 -38.60 19.50
N SER A 240 8.72 -38.65 20.16
CA SER A 240 8.58 -39.40 21.42
C SER A 240 9.00 -40.86 21.17
N GLY A 241 10.18 -41.23 21.67
CA GLY A 241 10.70 -42.58 21.69
C GLY A 241 11.09 -42.95 23.11
N LYS A 242 10.21 -43.68 23.80
CA LYS A 242 10.50 -44.36 25.07
C LYS A 242 11.56 -45.45 24.87
N CYS A 243 12.51 -45.54 25.80
CA CYS A 243 13.24 -46.72 26.36
C CYS A 243 14.10 -46.16 27.51
N PHE A 244 14.21 -46.69 28.74
CA PHE A 244 13.82 -47.94 29.39
C PHE A 244 13.01 -47.67 30.66
#